data_AF-A0AAW2YXA6-F1
#
_entry.id   AF-A0AAW2YXA6-F1
#
_cell.length_a   1.000
_cell.length_b   1.000
_cell.length_c   1.000
_cell.angle_alpha   90.00
_cell.angle_beta   90.00
_cell.angle_gamma   90.00
#
_symmetry.space_group_name_H-M   'P 1'
#
loop_
_entity.id
_entity.type
_entity.pdbx_description
1 polymer ?
#
loop_
_entity_poly.entity_id
_entity_poly.type
_entity_poly.pdbx_seq_one_letter_code
_entity_poly.pdbx_strand_id
1 'polypeptide(L)'
;MGMMSSEVVYKKSPPPKVEEQKPQAAPFPTVEDDEKKEYLNGFYRRTYTNVKKRTLGQRIRENFTPMNKFLFVFVPLLFFTTFYTLMFHAFKSEELQKDSITLIQTHLLNHVITFFDTILYAFKEYNGEDITQVQNMIHTWLTPSTLTSTFVLTCIVVLFLYVQLLSTAKFLYQLTKRLLFGPQRAPVYILDFATMKTDQALRITYPLFDNKSRAVKSFTEDSMSFQNKILSRSCISEHSTFPPGIHQKVPQITMQAARDESIYIFKQIVGDVLKITNTKPKDIDLLIVNCSLFCPTPSLSAMIINLFGMREDIKNYNLGGMGCSAGLVSIDLARDLLNTYPNSNCLVVSTENITQNWYHGNDRSSLMSNTLFRMGGAAILLTNKPKYVSTAKYELVTTTRVMRASDQESYDAVYQLQDEEMKTGVRLSVNLIKCATKAVTKNLTRMLMNNPTLLPFGEIVKFVFDAVKRKMYKNATPYIPDFGKIFDHLCIHAGGKKGVG
;
A
#
# COMPACT_ATOMS: atom_id res chain seq x y z
N MET A 1 -10.12 18.06 14.72
CA MET A 1 -9.12 17.32 13.93
C MET A 1 -7.76 17.95 14.19
N GLY A 2 -6.91 17.31 15.00
CA GLY A 2 -5.54 17.78 15.14
C GLY A 2 -4.83 17.79 13.78
N MET A 3 -4.06 18.83 13.51
CA MET A 3 -3.48 19.02 12.18
C MET A 3 -2.59 17.85 11.77
N MET A 4 -2.92 17.25 10.63
CA MET A 4 -2.19 16.12 10.04
C MET A 4 -1.73 16.46 8.64
N SER A 5 -0.51 16.07 8.31
CA SER A 5 -0.03 15.98 6.93
C SER A 5 0.32 14.53 6.65
N SER A 6 -0.17 14.02 5.53
CA SER A 6 0.20 12.72 5.00
C SER A 6 0.63 12.92 3.56
N GLU A 7 1.73 12.30 3.17
CA GLU A 7 2.31 12.41 1.84
C GLU A 7 2.49 11.01 1.29
N VAL A 8 2.14 10.86 0.01
CA VAL A 8 2.20 9.58 -0.69
C VAL A 8 2.95 9.79 -1.99
N VAL A 9 3.95 8.93 -2.23
CA VAL A 9 4.75 8.97 -3.46
C VAL A 9 4.40 7.77 -4.32
N TYR A 10 4.05 8.05 -5.57
CA TYR A 10 3.73 7.05 -6.58
C TYR A 10 4.77 7.05 -7.70
N LYS A 11 5.00 5.87 -8.28
CA LYS A 11 5.75 5.70 -9.52
C LYS A 11 4.82 5.18 -10.60
N LYS A 12 4.81 5.80 -11.79
CA LYS A 12 4.03 5.31 -12.93
C LYS A 12 4.64 4.00 -13.44
N SER A 13 3.82 2.97 -13.65
CA SER A 13 4.29 1.71 -14.20
C SER A 13 4.63 1.85 -15.69
N PRO A 14 5.59 1.06 -16.22
CA PRO A 14 5.82 0.99 -17.66
C PRO A 14 4.56 0.52 -18.40
N PRO A 15 4.30 0.99 -19.63
CA PRO A 15 3.10 0.62 -20.37
C PRO A 15 3.05 -0.89 -20.63
N PRO A 16 1.87 -1.53 -20.54
CA PRO A 16 1.72 -2.94 -20.82
C PRO A 16 2.04 -3.24 -22.29
N LYS A 17 2.70 -4.37 -22.55
CA LYS A 17 2.74 -4.98 -23.90
C LYS A 17 1.35 -5.54 -24.17
N VAL A 18 0.65 -4.98 -25.16
CA VAL A 18 -0.72 -5.37 -25.50
C VAL A 18 -0.67 -6.67 -26.32
N GLU A 19 -1.17 -7.76 -25.74
CA GLU A 19 -1.67 -8.90 -26.52
C GLU A 19 -3.20 -8.85 -26.47
N GLU A 20 -3.82 -8.70 -27.64
CA GLU A 20 -5.28 -8.67 -27.80
C GLU A 20 -5.87 -10.06 -27.51
N GLN A 21 -6.72 -10.16 -26.48
CA GLN A 21 -7.68 -11.26 -26.35
C GLN A 21 -9.09 -10.69 -26.30
N LYS A 22 -9.91 -11.11 -27.27
CA LYS A 22 -11.33 -10.77 -27.41
C LYS A 22 -12.16 -11.39 -26.28
N PRO A 23 -13.10 -10.66 -25.66
CA PRO A 23 -13.98 -11.23 -24.63
C PRO A 23 -15.18 -11.96 -25.26
N GLN A 24 -15.39 -13.21 -24.84
CA GLN A 24 -16.67 -13.93 -24.99
C GLN A 24 -17.58 -13.59 -23.80
N ALA A 25 -18.83 -13.20 -24.10
CA ALA A 25 -19.87 -12.98 -23.11
C ALA A 25 -20.60 -14.29 -22.79
N ALA A 26 -20.81 -14.59 -21.51
CA ALA A 26 -21.73 -15.63 -21.04
C ALA A 26 -22.85 -14.97 -20.22
N PRO A 27 -24.12 -15.39 -20.35
CA PRO A 27 -25.26 -14.76 -19.70
C PRO A 27 -25.40 -15.17 -18.21
N PHE A 28 -26.03 -14.29 -17.44
CA PHE A 28 -26.34 -14.49 -16.02
C PHE A 28 -27.58 -15.38 -15.82
N PRO A 29 -27.61 -16.28 -14.83
CA PRO A 29 -28.84 -16.94 -14.42
C PRO A 29 -29.60 -16.12 -13.36
N THR A 30 -30.92 -16.06 -13.52
CA THR A 30 -31.92 -15.65 -12.51
C THR A 30 -32.22 -16.80 -11.56
N VAL A 31 -32.37 -16.53 -10.26
CA VAL A 31 -32.89 -17.50 -9.28
C VAL A 31 -33.89 -16.81 -8.37
N GLU A 32 -35.10 -17.36 -8.34
CA GLU A 32 -36.21 -17.06 -7.43
C GLU A 32 -36.01 -17.64 -6.03
N ASP A 33 -36.75 -17.06 -5.09
CA ASP A 33 -36.90 -17.47 -3.69
C ASP A 33 -37.34 -18.94 -3.55
N ASP A 34 -36.49 -19.80 -2.98
CA ASP A 34 -36.93 -20.92 -2.11
C ASP A 34 -35.82 -21.70 -1.36
N GLU A 35 -34.60 -21.16 -1.19
CA GLU A 35 -33.56 -21.81 -0.36
C GLU A 35 -33.40 -21.18 1.04
N LYS A 36 -34.42 -20.46 1.53
CA LYS A 36 -34.41 -19.83 2.87
C LYS A 36 -34.86 -20.74 4.02
N LYS A 37 -35.34 -21.96 3.73
CA LYS A 37 -35.93 -22.85 4.76
C LYS A 37 -35.03 -24.01 5.21
N GLU A 38 -33.92 -24.28 4.54
CA GLU A 38 -33.02 -25.39 4.92
C GLU A 38 -31.75 -24.93 5.67
N TYR A 39 -31.44 -23.63 5.66
CA TYR A 39 -30.24 -23.05 6.28
C TYR A 39 -30.32 -22.95 7.82
N LEU A 40 -31.52 -22.95 8.39
CA LEU A 40 -31.73 -22.77 9.84
C LEU A 40 -31.54 -24.05 10.67
N ASN A 41 -31.61 -25.25 10.07
CA ASN A 41 -31.48 -26.51 10.80
C ASN A 41 -30.07 -27.11 10.80
N GLY A 42 -29.14 -26.57 10.01
CA GLY A 42 -27.73 -26.98 9.98
C GLY A 42 -26.80 -26.21 10.95
N PHE A 43 -27.26 -25.06 11.46
CA PHE A 43 -26.42 -24.04 12.09
C PHE A 43 -25.97 -24.37 13.53
N TYR A 44 -26.56 -25.37 14.20
CA TYR A 44 -26.20 -25.73 15.57
C TYR A 44 -25.41 -27.04 15.75
N ARG A 45 -25.02 -27.73 14.66
CA ARG A 45 -24.38 -29.07 14.76
C ARG A 45 -22.94 -29.18 14.24
N ARG A 46 -22.25 -28.06 13.94
CA ARG A 46 -20.84 -28.07 13.48
C ARG A 46 -19.92 -27.11 14.22
N THR A 47 -20.24 -26.73 15.45
CA THR A 47 -19.28 -26.11 16.37
C THR A 47 -18.56 -27.23 17.10
N TYR A 48 -17.23 -27.27 16.97
CA TYR A 48 -16.29 -28.25 17.55
C TYR A 48 -16.29 -29.65 16.92
N THR A 49 -15.59 -29.77 15.79
CA THR A 49 -14.50 -30.74 15.57
C THR A 49 -14.14 -30.74 14.09
N ASN A 50 -13.01 -30.12 13.74
CA ASN A 50 -12.15 -30.57 12.65
C ASN A 50 -10.81 -29.83 12.74
N VAL A 51 -9.96 -30.35 13.62
CA VAL A 51 -8.52 -30.24 13.49
C VAL A 51 -8.14 -30.89 12.15
N LYS A 52 -7.84 -30.10 11.12
CA LYS A 52 -7.25 -30.67 9.89
C LYS A 52 -6.08 -29.87 9.33
N LYS A 53 -4.98 -30.63 9.28
CA LYS A 53 -3.90 -30.65 8.29
C LYS A 53 -3.03 -29.40 8.22
N ARG A 54 -2.07 -29.37 9.16
CA ARG A 54 -0.83 -28.61 9.07
C ARG A 54 -0.09 -28.95 7.78
N THR A 55 0.28 -27.94 7.01
CA THR A 55 1.07 -28.10 5.78
C THR A 55 2.51 -28.50 6.12
N LEU A 56 3.15 -29.24 5.21
CA LEU A 56 4.55 -29.68 5.33
C LEU A 56 5.52 -28.52 5.65
N GLY A 57 5.21 -27.31 5.15
CA GLY A 57 5.96 -26.08 5.44
C GLY A 57 5.91 -25.60 6.90
N GLN A 58 4.91 -26.00 7.69
CA GLN A 58 4.88 -25.76 9.15
C GLN A 58 5.70 -26.81 9.91
N ARG A 59 5.70 -28.08 9.47
CA ARG A 59 6.56 -29.14 10.06
C ARG A 59 8.05 -28.87 9.84
N ILE A 60 8.42 -28.31 8.68
CA ILE A 60 9.81 -27.89 8.40
C ILE A 60 10.23 -26.69 9.27
N ARG A 61 9.28 -25.84 9.67
CA ARG A 61 9.57 -24.62 10.43
C ARG A 61 9.83 -24.88 11.92
N GLU A 62 9.26 -25.96 12.47
CA GLU A 62 9.39 -26.32 13.90
C GLU A 62 10.53 -27.31 14.18
N ASN A 63 10.98 -28.11 13.19
CA ASN A 63 12.11 -29.05 13.35
C ASN A 63 13.49 -28.47 12.97
N PHE A 64 13.57 -27.19 12.59
CA PHE A 64 14.83 -26.51 12.27
C PHE A 64 15.29 -25.62 13.43
N THR A 65 15.94 -26.21 14.43
CA THR A 65 16.58 -25.47 15.54
C THR A 65 17.82 -24.68 15.06
N PRO A 66 18.23 -23.61 15.78
CA PRO A 66 19.40 -22.80 15.44
C PRO A 66 20.70 -23.62 15.30
N MET A 67 20.80 -24.74 16.02
CA MET A 67 21.92 -25.68 15.96
C MET A 67 22.10 -26.31 14.57
N ASN A 68 21.00 -26.59 13.85
CA ASN A 68 21.05 -27.17 12.51
C ASN A 68 21.47 -26.14 11.45
N LYS A 69 21.19 -24.84 11.65
CA LYS A 69 21.74 -23.76 10.80
C LYS A 69 23.24 -23.60 11.02
N PHE A 70 23.71 -23.86 12.24
CA PHE A 70 25.14 -23.88 12.56
C PHE A 70 25.83 -25.06 11.87
N LEU A 71 25.30 -26.30 11.99
CA LEU A 71 25.87 -27.47 11.33
C LEU A 71 25.87 -27.38 9.79
N PHE A 72 24.79 -26.89 9.17
CA PHE A 72 24.71 -26.82 7.70
C PHE A 72 25.68 -25.80 7.07
N VAL A 73 26.17 -24.82 7.87
CA VAL A 73 27.09 -23.78 7.42
C VAL A 73 28.53 -24.06 7.88
N PHE A 74 28.72 -24.57 9.09
CA PHE A 74 30.06 -24.87 9.63
C PHE A 74 30.66 -26.18 9.13
N VAL A 75 29.85 -27.22 8.87
CA VAL A 75 30.37 -28.49 8.37
C VAL A 75 31.04 -28.29 7.01
N PRO A 76 30.45 -27.57 6.03
CA PRO A 76 31.16 -27.21 4.81
C PRO A 76 32.38 -26.33 5.11
N LEU A 77 32.28 -25.30 5.96
CA LEU A 77 33.39 -24.37 6.23
C LEU A 77 34.63 -25.04 6.84
N LEU A 78 34.44 -25.95 7.80
CA LEU A 78 35.51 -26.75 8.42
C LEU A 78 36.11 -27.76 7.45
N PHE A 79 35.30 -28.30 6.54
CA PHE A 79 35.76 -29.16 5.45
C PHE A 79 36.56 -28.34 4.40
N PHE A 80 36.14 -27.10 4.13
CA PHE A 80 36.82 -26.19 3.21
C PHE A 80 38.14 -25.69 3.76
N THR A 81 38.24 -25.36 5.06
CA THR A 81 39.52 -24.95 5.66
C THR A 81 40.50 -26.11 5.67
N THR A 82 40.09 -27.32 6.07
CA THR A 82 40.95 -28.51 6.02
C THR A 82 41.36 -28.88 4.59
N PHE A 83 40.45 -28.83 3.61
CA PHE A 83 40.76 -29.06 2.20
C PHE A 83 41.72 -28.01 1.62
N TYR A 84 41.56 -26.73 1.97
CA TYR A 84 42.44 -25.65 1.53
C TYR A 84 43.83 -25.75 2.17
N THR A 85 43.93 -26.15 3.45
CA THR A 85 45.22 -26.40 4.12
C THR A 85 45.95 -27.60 3.49
N LEU A 86 45.22 -28.66 3.13
CA LEU A 86 45.77 -29.83 2.41
C LEU A 86 46.24 -29.47 1.00
N MET A 87 45.46 -28.69 0.24
CA MET A 87 45.84 -28.19 -1.08
C MET A 87 47.05 -27.26 -1.03
N PHE A 88 47.11 -26.36 -0.04
CA PHE A 88 48.23 -25.43 0.15
C PHE A 88 49.52 -26.16 0.57
N HIS A 89 49.42 -27.20 1.40
CA HIS A 89 50.56 -28.06 1.74
C HIS A 89 51.03 -28.91 0.55
N ALA A 90 50.10 -29.48 -0.22
CA ALA A 90 50.41 -30.29 -1.40
C ALA A 90 51.08 -29.49 -2.53
N PHE A 91 50.77 -28.20 -2.68
CA PHE A 91 51.42 -27.30 -3.65
C PHE A 91 52.81 -26.80 -3.22
N LYS A 92 53.17 -26.91 -1.94
CA LYS A 92 54.43 -26.37 -1.40
C LYS A 92 55.56 -27.39 -1.31
N SER A 93 55.28 -28.69 -1.38
CA SER A 93 56.30 -29.76 -1.36
C SER A 93 56.55 -30.31 -2.77
N GLU A 94 57.73 -30.06 -3.34
CA GLU A 94 58.13 -30.55 -4.67
C GLU A 94 58.25 -32.09 -4.76
N GLU A 95 58.40 -32.80 -3.63
CA GLU A 95 58.65 -34.26 -3.61
C GLU A 95 57.41 -35.18 -3.64
N LEU A 96 56.18 -34.65 -3.58
CA LEU A 96 54.95 -35.45 -3.41
C LEU A 96 53.94 -35.36 -4.59
N GLN A 97 54.42 -34.96 -5.77
CA GLN A 97 53.59 -34.45 -6.88
C GLN A 97 52.72 -35.47 -7.65
N LYS A 98 52.98 -36.78 -7.64
CA LYS A 98 52.17 -37.73 -8.45
C LYS A 98 51.08 -38.45 -7.67
N ASP A 99 51.40 -39.01 -6.50
CA ASP A 99 50.41 -39.81 -5.74
C ASP A 99 49.38 -38.94 -5.02
N SER A 100 49.79 -37.76 -4.54
CA SER A 100 48.90 -36.79 -3.87
C SER A 100 47.87 -36.18 -4.82
N ILE A 101 48.26 -35.88 -6.07
CA ILE A 101 47.35 -35.34 -7.08
C ILE A 101 46.30 -36.38 -7.47
N THR A 102 46.70 -37.65 -7.62
CA THR A 102 45.80 -38.75 -7.97
C THR A 102 44.79 -39.01 -6.84
N LEU A 103 45.22 -38.91 -5.57
CA LEU A 103 44.34 -39.03 -4.41
C LEU A 103 43.34 -37.87 -4.32
N ILE A 104 43.79 -36.63 -4.55
CA ILE A 104 42.93 -35.43 -4.58
C ILE A 104 41.91 -35.51 -5.73
N GLN A 105 42.33 -35.95 -6.92
CA GLN A 105 41.44 -36.18 -8.06
C GLN A 105 40.37 -37.22 -7.75
N THR A 106 40.73 -38.32 -7.10
CA THR A 106 39.79 -39.39 -6.72
C THR A 106 38.79 -38.91 -5.67
N HIS A 107 39.23 -38.15 -4.66
CA HIS A 107 38.33 -37.58 -3.66
C HIS A 107 37.37 -36.54 -4.26
N LEU A 108 37.85 -35.65 -5.13
CA LEU A 108 37.00 -34.67 -5.83
C LEU A 108 35.97 -35.34 -6.74
N LEU A 109 36.38 -36.37 -7.49
CA LEU A 109 35.48 -37.13 -8.35
C LEU A 109 34.37 -37.81 -7.53
N ASN A 110 34.72 -38.44 -6.40
CA ASN A 110 33.75 -39.03 -5.48
C ASN A 110 32.79 -37.99 -4.90
N HIS A 111 33.24 -36.77 -4.60
CA HIS A 111 32.36 -35.70 -4.14
C HIS A 111 31.40 -35.19 -5.21
N VAL A 112 31.86 -35.06 -6.47
CA VAL A 112 31.00 -34.68 -7.60
C VAL A 112 29.94 -35.75 -7.85
N ILE A 113 30.34 -37.03 -7.82
CA ILE A 113 29.43 -38.16 -7.95
C ILE A 113 28.37 -38.14 -6.84
N THR A 114 28.80 -38.00 -5.57
CA THR A 114 27.89 -37.96 -4.41
C THR A 114 26.90 -36.79 -4.50
N PHE A 115 27.33 -35.64 -5.02
CA PHE A 115 26.46 -34.49 -5.25
C PHE A 115 25.39 -34.76 -6.30
N PHE A 116 25.75 -35.33 -7.45
CA PHE A 116 24.79 -35.71 -8.49
C PHE A 116 23.82 -36.80 -8.01
N ASP A 117 24.30 -37.81 -7.29
CA ASP A 117 23.44 -38.84 -6.69
C ASP A 117 22.44 -38.24 -5.70
N THR A 118 22.86 -37.24 -4.90
CA THR A 118 21.96 -36.54 -3.97
C THR A 118 20.87 -35.75 -4.70
N ILE A 119 21.22 -35.07 -5.80
CA ILE A 119 20.24 -34.35 -6.64
C ILE A 119 19.26 -35.31 -7.31
N LEU A 120 19.77 -36.40 -7.90
CA LEU A 120 18.95 -37.40 -8.58
C LEU A 120 18.04 -38.12 -7.59
N TYR A 121 18.51 -38.41 -6.38
CA TYR A 121 17.68 -38.96 -5.30
C TYR A 121 16.53 -38.00 -4.92
N ALA A 122 16.83 -36.71 -4.76
CA ALA A 122 15.80 -35.70 -4.51
C ALA A 122 14.81 -35.55 -5.67
N PHE A 123 15.26 -35.74 -6.91
CA PHE A 123 14.41 -35.72 -8.11
C PHE A 123 13.50 -36.96 -8.20
N LYS A 124 14.01 -38.15 -7.82
CA LYS A 124 13.27 -39.41 -7.75
C LYS A 124 12.16 -39.34 -6.72
N GLU A 125 12.45 -38.78 -5.55
CA GLU A 125 11.49 -38.59 -4.47
C GLU A 125 10.38 -37.59 -4.84
N TYR A 126 10.64 -36.65 -5.75
CA TYR A 126 9.69 -35.61 -6.16
C TYR A 126 8.79 -36.02 -7.35
N ASN A 127 9.35 -36.70 -8.36
CA ASN A 127 8.65 -37.02 -9.60
C ASN A 127 8.26 -38.51 -9.76
N GLY A 128 8.76 -39.42 -8.92
CA GLY A 128 8.39 -40.84 -8.92
C GLY A 128 8.88 -41.66 -10.12
N GLU A 129 9.68 -41.10 -11.02
CA GLU A 129 10.22 -41.78 -12.21
C GLU A 129 11.50 -42.57 -11.91
N ASP A 130 11.77 -43.62 -12.70
CA ASP A 130 12.95 -44.47 -12.57
C ASP A 130 14.18 -43.83 -13.23
N ILE A 131 15.07 -43.27 -12.39
CA ILE A 131 16.23 -42.46 -12.81
C ILE A 131 17.50 -43.32 -12.99
N THR A 132 17.38 -44.65 -12.88
CA THR A 132 18.52 -45.58 -12.86
C THR A 132 19.35 -45.51 -14.15
N GLN A 133 18.72 -45.24 -15.31
CA GLN A 133 19.44 -45.00 -16.57
C GLN A 133 20.29 -43.73 -16.56
N VAL A 134 19.77 -42.62 -16.02
CA VAL A 134 20.48 -41.33 -15.99
C VAL A 134 21.63 -41.38 -14.98
N GLN A 135 21.43 -42.02 -13.82
CA GLN A 135 22.52 -42.31 -12.87
C GLN A 135 23.64 -43.09 -13.55
N ASN A 136 23.33 -44.23 -14.19
CA ASN A 136 24.34 -45.04 -14.87
C ASN A 136 25.07 -44.26 -15.97
N MET A 137 24.37 -43.39 -16.70
CA MET A 137 24.96 -42.54 -17.74
C MET A 137 25.95 -41.52 -17.14
N ILE A 138 25.62 -40.90 -16.00
CA ILE A 138 26.48 -39.96 -15.27
C ILE A 138 27.72 -40.66 -14.71
N HIS A 139 27.54 -41.83 -14.09
CA HIS A 139 28.65 -42.65 -13.57
C HIS A 139 29.60 -43.12 -14.68
N THR A 140 29.09 -43.39 -15.89
CA THR A 140 29.91 -43.77 -17.06
C THR A 140 30.67 -42.56 -17.64
N TRP A 141 30.08 -41.37 -17.65
CA TRP A 141 30.76 -40.14 -18.10
C TRP A 141 31.88 -39.70 -17.16
N LEU A 142 31.74 -39.98 -15.86
CA LEU A 142 32.68 -39.58 -14.81
C LEU A 142 33.84 -40.58 -14.59
N THR A 143 34.05 -41.58 -15.45
CA THR A 143 35.17 -42.52 -15.29
C THR A 143 36.55 -41.88 -15.56
N PRO A 144 37.63 -42.33 -14.88
CA PRO A 144 38.97 -41.73 -15.02
C PRO A 144 39.56 -41.77 -16.44
N SER A 145 39.12 -42.70 -17.30
CA SER A 145 39.64 -42.90 -18.66
C SER A 145 39.03 -41.95 -19.70
N THR A 146 37.90 -41.29 -19.42
CA THR A 146 37.26 -40.29 -20.30
C THR A 146 37.61 -38.85 -19.91
N LEU A 147 38.08 -38.63 -18.68
CA LEU A 147 38.55 -37.35 -18.12
C LEU A 147 40.07 -37.15 -18.27
N THR A 148 40.64 -37.55 -19.41
CA THR A 148 42.09 -37.53 -19.69
C THR A 148 42.72 -36.15 -19.83
N SER A 149 41.93 -35.07 -19.74
CA SER A 149 42.47 -33.73 -19.61
C SER A 149 42.22 -33.22 -18.19
N THR A 150 43.27 -33.21 -17.38
CA THR A 150 43.32 -32.52 -16.08
C THR A 150 42.75 -31.10 -16.14
N PHE A 151 42.81 -30.46 -17.32
CA PHE A 151 42.21 -29.18 -17.65
C PHE A 151 40.67 -29.18 -17.58
N VAL A 152 39.98 -30.20 -18.10
CA VAL A 152 38.51 -30.24 -18.09
C VAL A 152 37.97 -30.41 -16.67
N LEU A 153 38.60 -31.30 -15.88
CA LEU A 153 38.24 -31.48 -14.47
C LEU A 153 38.49 -30.21 -13.65
N THR A 154 39.64 -29.53 -13.86
CA THR A 154 39.93 -28.25 -13.20
C THR A 154 38.96 -27.15 -13.64
N CYS A 155 38.57 -27.05 -14.92
CA CYS A 155 37.57 -26.11 -15.38
C CYS A 155 36.18 -26.35 -14.74
N ILE A 156 35.75 -27.61 -14.60
CA ILE A 156 34.48 -27.95 -13.94
C ILE A 156 34.53 -27.56 -12.45
N VAL A 157 35.63 -27.84 -11.76
CA VAL A 157 35.81 -27.49 -10.35
C VAL A 157 35.84 -25.96 -10.17
N VAL A 158 36.54 -25.23 -11.03
CA VAL A 158 36.58 -23.76 -10.99
C VAL A 158 35.21 -23.17 -11.28
N LEU A 159 34.47 -23.70 -12.26
CA LEU A 159 33.10 -23.25 -12.56
C LEU A 159 32.15 -23.52 -11.38
N PHE A 160 32.26 -24.70 -10.74
CA PHE A 160 31.48 -25.04 -9.56
C PHE A 160 31.80 -24.11 -8.38
N LEU A 161 33.08 -23.88 -8.09
CA LEU A 161 33.51 -22.94 -7.05
C LEU A 161 33.03 -21.51 -7.33
N TYR A 162 33.06 -21.09 -8.59
CA TYR A 162 32.55 -19.78 -9.01
C TYR A 162 31.04 -19.64 -8.80
N VAL A 163 30.24 -20.64 -9.20
CA VAL A 163 28.78 -20.65 -8.96
C VAL A 163 28.48 -20.66 -7.46
N GLN A 164 29.23 -21.41 -6.66
CA GLN A 164 29.09 -21.44 -5.20
C GLN A 164 29.44 -20.09 -4.56
N LEU A 165 30.53 -19.45 -5.00
CA LEU A 165 30.92 -18.10 -4.56
C LEU A 165 29.83 -17.07 -4.88
N LEU A 166 29.26 -17.10 -6.09
CA LEU A 166 28.16 -16.22 -6.46
C LEU A 166 26.90 -16.47 -5.61
N SER A 167 26.58 -17.73 -5.33
CA SER A 167 25.40 -18.09 -4.52
C SER A 167 25.54 -17.64 -3.06
N THR A 168 26.73 -17.81 -2.47
CA THR A 168 27.04 -17.39 -1.10
C THR A 168 27.11 -15.87 -0.99
N ALA A 169 27.71 -15.19 -1.96
CA ALA A 169 27.69 -13.73 -2.05
C ALA A 169 26.26 -13.19 -2.17
N LYS A 170 25.41 -13.81 -2.99
CA LYS A 170 23.98 -13.44 -3.11
C LYS A 170 23.22 -13.68 -1.81
N PHE A 171 23.48 -14.78 -1.12
CA PHE A 171 22.88 -15.07 0.18
C PHE A 171 23.31 -14.06 1.25
N LEU A 172 24.62 -13.78 1.37
CA LEU A 172 25.18 -12.79 2.30
C LEU A 172 24.65 -11.39 2.00
N TYR A 173 24.53 -11.02 0.73
CA TYR A 173 23.90 -9.76 0.32
C TYR A 173 22.44 -9.69 0.78
N GLN A 174 21.64 -10.73 0.54
CA GLN A 174 20.23 -10.75 0.95
C GLN A 174 20.06 -10.80 2.47
N LEU A 175 20.93 -11.51 3.18
CA LEU A 175 20.94 -11.56 4.64
C LEU A 175 21.31 -10.19 5.22
N THR A 176 22.38 -9.59 4.74
CA THR A 176 22.82 -8.24 5.14
C THR A 176 21.73 -7.21 4.85
N LYS A 177 21.10 -7.28 3.66
CA LYS A 177 19.97 -6.42 3.30
C LYS A 177 18.78 -6.61 4.24
N ARG A 178 18.46 -7.85 4.62
CA ARG A 178 17.35 -8.15 5.55
C ARG A 178 17.65 -7.75 6.99
N LEU A 179 18.91 -7.81 7.42
CA LEU A 179 19.35 -7.38 8.75
C LEU A 179 19.43 -5.86 8.86
N LEU A 180 19.92 -5.16 7.82
CA LEU A 180 20.03 -3.70 7.80
C LEU A 180 18.71 -2.99 7.51
N PHE A 181 17.90 -3.51 6.60
CA PHE A 181 16.69 -2.84 6.10
C PHE A 181 15.38 -3.56 6.47
N GLY A 182 15.46 -4.64 7.25
CA GLY A 182 14.29 -5.42 7.67
C GLY A 182 13.70 -6.31 6.57
N PRO A 183 12.58 -7.00 6.85
CA PRO A 183 11.86 -7.77 5.84
C PRO A 183 11.37 -6.83 4.73
N GLN A 184 11.70 -7.18 3.48
CA GLN A 184 11.27 -6.42 2.32
C GLN A 184 9.73 -6.46 2.24
N ARG A 185 9.12 -5.28 2.37
CA ARG A 185 7.67 -5.10 2.24
C ARG A 185 7.25 -5.50 0.83
N ALA A 186 6.11 -6.19 0.72
CA ALA A 186 5.57 -6.52 -0.58
C ALA A 186 5.23 -5.21 -1.30
N PRO A 187 5.58 -5.08 -2.58
CA PRO A 187 5.22 -3.89 -3.34
C PRO A 187 3.69 -3.76 -3.38
N VAL A 188 3.21 -2.53 -3.24
CA VAL A 188 1.79 -2.21 -3.27
C VAL A 188 1.52 -1.44 -4.55
N TYR A 189 0.52 -1.90 -5.29
CA TYR A 189 0.16 -1.38 -6.60
C TYR A 189 -1.24 -0.77 -6.55
N ILE A 190 -1.43 0.36 -7.22
CA ILE A 190 -2.76 0.89 -7.54
C ILE A 190 -3.14 0.37 -8.92
N LEU A 191 -4.20 -0.41 -8.99
CA LEU A 191 -4.75 -0.90 -10.25
C LEU A 191 -5.40 0.24 -11.03
N ASP A 192 -6.41 0.87 -10.43
CA ASP A 192 -6.99 2.11 -10.92
C ASP A 192 -7.78 2.80 -9.80
N PHE A 193 -8.37 3.94 -10.12
CA PHE A 193 -9.24 4.72 -9.25
C PHE A 193 -10.44 5.26 -10.03
N ALA A 194 -11.51 5.56 -9.32
CA ALA A 194 -12.66 6.28 -9.83
C ALA A 194 -13.00 7.44 -8.93
N THR A 195 -13.47 8.54 -9.50
CA THR A 195 -13.97 9.71 -8.78
C THR A 195 -15.41 9.96 -9.15
N MET A 196 -16.15 10.56 -8.22
CA MET A 196 -17.54 10.94 -8.44
C MET A 196 -17.62 11.92 -9.62
N LYS A 197 -18.50 11.63 -10.57
CA LYS A 197 -18.78 12.54 -11.70
C LYS A 197 -20.00 13.37 -11.34
N THR A 198 -19.94 14.68 -11.61
CA THR A 198 -20.98 15.62 -11.22
C THR A 198 -22.20 15.51 -12.14
N ASP A 199 -23.36 15.22 -11.55
CA ASP A 199 -24.64 15.39 -12.24
C ASP A 199 -24.94 16.89 -12.37
N GLN A 200 -25.43 17.30 -13.54
CA GLN A 200 -25.85 18.68 -13.79
C GLN A 200 -27.00 19.08 -12.85
N ALA A 201 -27.89 18.15 -12.51
CA ALA A 201 -29.03 18.40 -11.62
C ALA A 201 -28.62 18.77 -10.18
N LEU A 202 -27.43 18.34 -9.75
CA LEU A 202 -26.91 18.57 -8.40
C LEU A 202 -25.93 19.76 -8.34
N ARG A 203 -25.77 20.52 -9.42
CA ARG A 203 -24.88 21.69 -9.45
C ARG A 203 -25.45 22.83 -8.62
N ILE A 204 -24.57 23.52 -7.90
CA ILE A 204 -24.94 24.70 -7.11
C ILE A 204 -24.22 25.94 -7.64
N THR A 205 -24.97 26.77 -8.39
CA THR A 205 -24.50 28.09 -8.83
C THR A 205 -24.56 29.10 -7.68
N TYR A 206 -23.82 30.20 -7.75
CA TYR A 206 -23.83 31.22 -6.71
C TYR A 206 -25.21 31.85 -6.51
N PRO A 207 -25.98 32.22 -7.57
CA PRO A 207 -27.33 32.72 -7.39
C PRO A 207 -28.27 31.69 -6.76
N LEU A 208 -28.12 30.41 -7.12
CA LEU A 208 -28.93 29.34 -6.54
C LEU A 208 -28.59 29.12 -5.06
N PHE A 209 -27.30 29.18 -4.69
CA PHE A 209 -26.84 29.13 -3.31
C PHE A 209 -27.41 30.28 -2.48
N ASP A 210 -27.34 31.51 -2.98
CA ASP A 210 -27.85 32.70 -2.26
C ASP A 210 -29.36 32.60 -2.04
N ASN A 211 -30.13 32.32 -3.10
CA ASN A 211 -31.58 32.15 -3.03
C ASN A 211 -31.97 31.06 -2.03
N LYS A 212 -31.29 29.92 -2.06
CA LYS A 212 -31.55 28.82 -1.12
C LYS A 212 -31.20 29.17 0.31
N SER A 213 -30.04 29.78 0.53
CA SER A 213 -29.59 30.16 1.87
C SER A 213 -30.54 31.18 2.50
N ARG A 214 -31.03 32.16 1.73
CA ARG A 214 -32.07 33.11 2.18
C ARG A 214 -33.39 32.43 2.50
N ALA A 215 -33.78 31.41 1.73
CA ALA A 215 -35.01 30.66 1.97
C ALA A 215 -35.02 29.90 3.32
N VAL A 216 -33.85 29.58 3.88
CA VAL A 216 -33.72 28.95 5.21
C VAL A 216 -34.10 29.92 6.34
N LYS A 217 -34.03 31.25 6.11
CA LYS A 217 -34.36 32.31 7.08
C LYS A 217 -33.58 32.25 8.41
N SER A 218 -32.40 31.61 8.41
CA SER A 218 -31.53 31.52 9.60
C SER A 218 -30.36 32.49 9.60
N PHE A 219 -30.06 33.11 8.46
CA PHE A 219 -28.86 33.93 8.27
C PHE A 219 -29.19 35.42 8.25
N THR A 220 -28.36 36.23 8.92
CA THR A 220 -28.41 37.70 8.82
C THR A 220 -27.88 38.17 7.45
N GLU A 221 -28.20 39.42 7.07
CA GLU A 221 -27.64 40.00 5.84
C GLU A 221 -26.11 40.06 5.86
N ASP A 222 -25.52 40.31 7.03
CA ASP A 222 -24.06 40.27 7.20
C ASP A 222 -23.49 38.88 6.90
N SER A 223 -24.12 37.82 7.43
CA SER A 223 -23.73 36.43 7.16
C SER A 223 -23.91 36.05 5.69
N MET A 224 -24.99 36.49 5.05
CA MET A 224 -25.22 36.29 3.61
C MET A 224 -24.15 37.00 2.78
N SER A 225 -23.83 38.26 3.09
CA SER A 225 -22.78 39.02 2.41
C SER A 225 -21.41 38.35 2.56
N PHE A 226 -21.11 37.81 3.74
CA PHE A 226 -19.88 37.09 4.02
C PHE A 226 -19.79 35.81 3.19
N GLN A 227 -20.84 34.98 3.18
CA GLN A 227 -20.87 33.74 2.39
C GLN A 227 -20.67 34.00 0.90
N ASN A 228 -21.37 34.97 0.31
CA ASN A 228 -21.22 35.35 -1.10
C ASN A 228 -19.81 35.86 -1.44
N LYS A 229 -19.20 36.62 -0.52
CA LYS A 229 -17.82 37.09 -0.68
C LYS A 229 -16.81 35.95 -0.65
N ILE A 230 -17.05 34.90 0.14
CA ILE A 230 -16.18 33.71 0.16
C ILE A 230 -16.39 32.88 -1.11
N LEU A 231 -17.63 32.64 -1.54
CA LEU A 231 -17.93 31.89 -2.77
C LEU A 231 -17.25 32.48 -4.00
N SER A 232 -17.34 33.80 -4.18
CA SER A 232 -16.69 34.49 -5.31
C SER A 232 -15.15 34.46 -5.27
N ARG A 233 -14.53 34.03 -4.15
CA ARG A 233 -13.07 34.06 -3.94
C ARG A 233 -12.45 32.70 -3.60
N SER A 234 -13.26 31.65 -3.44
CA SER A 234 -12.81 30.33 -2.99
C SER A 234 -12.20 29.47 -4.11
N CYS A 235 -12.25 29.94 -5.35
CA CYS A 235 -11.87 29.18 -6.55
C CYS A 235 -12.65 27.87 -6.73
N ILE A 236 -13.80 27.72 -6.07
CA ILE A 236 -14.69 26.58 -6.25
C ILE A 236 -15.61 26.87 -7.44
N SER A 237 -15.60 25.99 -8.44
CA SER A 237 -16.45 26.13 -9.62
C SER A 237 -17.95 26.08 -9.27
N GLU A 238 -18.76 26.85 -9.99
CA GLU A 238 -20.23 26.75 -9.98
C GLU A 238 -20.74 25.41 -10.56
N HIS A 239 -19.85 24.58 -11.11
CA HIS A 239 -20.14 23.18 -11.47
C HIS A 239 -19.97 22.20 -10.31
N SER A 240 -19.56 22.67 -9.13
CA SER A 240 -19.54 21.87 -7.90
C SER A 240 -20.95 21.49 -7.47
N THR A 241 -21.05 20.43 -6.66
CA THR A 241 -22.34 19.80 -6.36
C THR A 241 -22.64 19.71 -4.87
N PHE A 242 -23.94 19.74 -4.56
CA PHE A 242 -24.49 19.52 -3.22
C PHE A 242 -25.40 18.27 -3.20
N PRO A 243 -25.67 17.69 -2.02
CA PRO A 243 -26.55 16.55 -1.92
C PRO A 243 -27.99 16.84 -2.25
N PRO A 244 -28.73 15.86 -2.81
CA PRO A 244 -30.15 16.00 -3.10
C PRO A 244 -30.95 16.55 -1.90
N GLY A 245 -30.58 16.17 -0.67
CA GLY A 245 -31.21 16.68 0.56
C GLY A 245 -31.08 18.21 0.72
N ILE A 246 -29.96 18.81 0.31
CA ILE A 246 -29.71 20.26 0.35
C ILE A 246 -30.39 20.98 -0.82
N HIS A 247 -30.64 20.27 -1.93
CA HIS A 247 -31.38 20.81 -3.08
C HIS A 247 -32.89 20.99 -2.83
N GLN A 248 -33.41 20.55 -1.69
CA GLN A 248 -34.81 20.80 -1.30
C GLN A 248 -35.04 22.28 -0.91
N LYS A 249 -36.31 22.73 -0.87
CA LYS A 249 -36.67 24.11 -0.47
C LYS A 249 -36.29 24.38 0.99
N VAL A 250 -36.51 23.38 1.84
CA VAL A 250 -35.96 23.30 3.20
C VAL A 250 -34.96 22.15 3.18
N PRO A 251 -33.68 22.37 3.52
CA PRO A 251 -32.68 21.32 3.54
C PRO A 251 -33.13 20.11 4.37
N GLN A 252 -33.15 18.93 3.76
CA GLN A 252 -33.43 17.67 4.44
C GLN A 252 -32.15 17.11 5.04
N ILE A 253 -31.90 17.45 6.30
CA ILE A 253 -30.69 17.05 7.05
C ILE A 253 -30.86 15.72 7.82
N THR A 254 -31.79 14.86 7.35
CA THR A 254 -32.15 13.62 8.05
C THR A 254 -31.09 12.53 7.88
N MET A 255 -31.09 11.56 8.80
CA MET A 255 -30.24 10.35 8.67
C MET A 255 -30.52 9.59 7.36
N GLN A 256 -31.77 9.59 6.88
CA GLN A 256 -32.12 8.92 5.63
C GLN A 256 -31.51 9.63 4.43
N ALA A 257 -31.65 10.96 4.34
CA ALA A 257 -31.06 11.75 3.25
C ALA A 257 -29.53 11.62 3.21
N ALA A 258 -28.88 11.55 4.39
CA ALA A 258 -27.45 11.30 4.48
C ALA A 258 -27.07 9.89 3.98
N ARG A 259 -27.84 8.86 4.34
CA ARG A 259 -27.63 7.51 3.78
C ARG A 259 -27.82 7.50 2.26
N ASP A 260 -28.81 8.20 1.74
CA ASP A 260 -29.09 8.28 0.30
C ASP A 260 -27.94 8.97 -0.46
N GLU A 261 -27.36 10.03 0.10
CA GLU A 261 -26.12 10.65 -0.42
C GLU A 261 -24.98 9.60 -0.50
N SER A 262 -24.74 8.87 0.59
CA SER A 262 -23.67 7.86 0.60
C SER A 262 -23.93 6.74 -0.41
N ILE A 263 -25.16 6.25 -0.52
CA ILE A 263 -25.55 5.22 -1.51
C ILE A 263 -25.32 5.74 -2.94
N TYR A 264 -25.73 6.98 -3.22
CA TYR A 264 -25.54 7.62 -4.52
C TYR A 264 -24.06 7.65 -4.91
N ILE A 265 -23.21 8.13 -4.00
CA ILE A 265 -21.76 8.21 -4.22
C ILE A 265 -21.16 6.81 -4.42
N PHE A 266 -21.46 5.87 -3.51
CA PHE A 266 -20.86 4.54 -3.52
C PHE A 266 -21.22 3.74 -4.78
N LYS A 267 -22.48 3.78 -5.22
CA LYS A 267 -22.90 3.12 -6.47
C LYS A 267 -22.06 3.55 -7.65
N GLN A 268 -21.75 4.84 -7.75
CA GLN A 268 -20.94 5.38 -8.83
C GLN A 268 -19.47 5.00 -8.67
N ILE A 269 -18.81 5.41 -7.58
CA ILE A 269 -17.34 5.32 -7.48
C ILE A 269 -16.86 3.87 -7.31
N VAL A 270 -17.58 3.05 -6.54
CA VAL A 270 -17.21 1.63 -6.34
C VAL A 270 -17.57 0.82 -7.58
N GLY A 271 -18.74 1.08 -8.19
CA GLY A 271 -19.13 0.47 -9.46
C GLY A 271 -18.12 0.76 -10.58
N ASP A 272 -17.74 2.03 -10.74
CA ASP A 272 -16.80 2.46 -11.77
C ASP A 272 -15.40 1.82 -11.57
N VAL A 273 -14.83 1.84 -10.35
CA VAL A 273 -13.49 1.28 -10.13
C VAL A 273 -13.46 -0.25 -10.30
N LEU A 274 -14.49 -0.96 -9.85
CA LEU A 274 -14.60 -2.41 -10.06
C LEU A 274 -14.73 -2.76 -11.54
N LYS A 275 -15.48 -1.95 -12.30
CA LYS A 275 -15.63 -2.10 -13.75
C LYS A 275 -14.32 -1.81 -14.50
N ILE A 276 -13.65 -0.69 -14.22
CA ILE A 276 -12.39 -0.30 -14.89
C ILE A 276 -11.30 -1.34 -14.66
N THR A 277 -11.24 -1.91 -13.46
CA THR A 277 -10.24 -2.91 -13.09
C THR A 277 -10.65 -4.35 -13.40
N ASN A 278 -11.86 -4.56 -13.94
CA ASN A 278 -12.46 -5.88 -14.16
C ASN A 278 -12.38 -6.80 -12.91
N THR A 279 -12.64 -6.24 -11.73
CA THR A 279 -12.58 -6.94 -10.45
C THR A 279 -13.99 -7.21 -9.94
N LYS A 280 -14.29 -8.46 -9.55
CA LYS A 280 -15.61 -8.77 -8.97
C LYS A 280 -15.66 -8.26 -7.52
N PRO A 281 -16.82 -7.83 -7.00
CA PRO A 281 -16.97 -7.46 -5.59
C PRO A 281 -16.50 -8.56 -4.63
N LYS A 282 -16.71 -9.83 -5.01
CA LYS A 282 -16.26 -11.00 -4.26
C LYS A 282 -14.75 -11.23 -4.30
N ASP A 283 -13.97 -10.47 -5.07
CA ASP A 283 -12.50 -10.56 -5.12
C ASP A 283 -11.82 -9.50 -4.22
N ILE A 284 -12.59 -8.70 -3.48
CA ILE A 284 -12.07 -7.70 -2.54
C ILE A 284 -11.88 -8.34 -1.17
N ASP A 285 -10.66 -8.24 -0.64
CA ASP A 285 -10.25 -8.88 0.61
C ASP A 285 -10.25 -7.90 1.80
N LEU A 286 -9.92 -6.64 1.51
CA LEU A 286 -9.84 -5.55 2.48
C LEU A 286 -10.68 -4.36 1.98
N LEU A 287 -11.48 -3.76 2.85
CA LEU A 287 -12.25 -2.55 2.57
C LEU A 287 -11.93 -1.47 3.62
N ILE A 288 -11.46 -0.31 3.17
CA ILE A 288 -11.25 0.84 4.04
C ILE A 288 -12.15 1.96 3.55
N VAL A 289 -13.09 2.38 4.37
CA VAL A 289 -13.96 3.52 4.09
C VAL A 289 -13.58 4.66 5.03
N ASN A 290 -13.46 5.87 4.52
CA ASN A 290 -13.33 7.07 5.35
C ASN A 290 -14.42 8.09 5.01
N CYS A 291 -15.03 8.63 6.07
CA CYS A 291 -15.96 9.74 6.04
C CYS A 291 -15.91 10.42 7.41
N SER A 292 -15.66 11.72 7.47
CA SER A 292 -15.35 12.36 8.75
C SER A 292 -16.59 12.76 9.53
N LEU A 293 -17.57 13.33 8.84
CA LEU A 293 -18.72 14.00 9.44
C LEU A 293 -20.01 13.15 9.43
N PHE A 294 -19.94 11.91 8.95
CA PHE A 294 -21.05 10.96 8.98
C PHE A 294 -20.54 9.54 9.27
N CYS A 295 -20.77 9.08 10.50
CA CYS A 295 -20.36 7.76 10.99
C CYS A 295 -21.59 7.00 11.55
N PRO A 296 -22.51 6.53 10.68
CA PRO A 296 -23.75 5.88 11.13
C PRO A 296 -23.50 4.49 11.71
N THR A 297 -24.51 3.96 12.40
CA THR A 297 -24.67 2.53 12.69
C THR A 297 -25.87 2.00 11.89
N PRO A 298 -25.73 0.95 11.06
CA PRO A 298 -24.48 0.29 10.66
C PRO A 298 -23.54 1.22 9.88
N SER A 299 -22.25 0.86 9.81
CA SER A 299 -21.18 1.67 9.20
C SER A 299 -21.32 1.83 7.69
N LEU A 300 -20.61 2.82 7.12
CA LEU A 300 -20.54 2.99 5.66
C LEU A 300 -19.83 1.81 4.98
N SER A 301 -18.84 1.20 5.64
CA SER A 301 -18.22 -0.04 5.17
C SER A 301 -19.23 -1.19 5.05
N ALA A 302 -20.10 -1.39 6.05
CA ALA A 302 -21.15 -2.39 6.00
C ALA A 302 -22.18 -2.09 4.89
N MET A 303 -22.50 -0.81 4.68
CA MET A 303 -23.38 -0.38 3.58
C MET A 303 -22.80 -0.78 2.21
N ILE A 304 -21.51 -0.54 1.96
CA ILE A 304 -20.86 -0.94 0.70
C ILE A 304 -20.87 -2.47 0.53
N ILE A 305 -20.53 -3.22 1.59
CA ILE A 305 -20.53 -4.69 1.57
C ILE A 305 -21.91 -5.22 1.15
N ASN A 306 -22.97 -4.69 1.75
CA ASN A 306 -24.35 -5.05 1.43
C ASN A 306 -24.74 -4.64 0.00
N LEU A 307 -24.42 -3.41 -0.41
CA LEU A 307 -24.77 -2.88 -1.74
C LEU A 307 -24.16 -3.69 -2.90
N PHE A 308 -22.94 -4.20 -2.72
CA PHE A 308 -22.19 -4.87 -3.77
C PHE A 308 -22.10 -6.40 -3.61
N GLY A 309 -22.72 -6.97 -2.58
CA GLY A 309 -22.70 -8.42 -2.34
C GLY A 309 -21.27 -8.95 -2.14
N MET A 310 -20.45 -8.23 -1.38
CA MET A 310 -19.08 -8.64 -1.05
C MET A 310 -19.10 -9.89 -0.14
N ARG A 311 -17.95 -10.56 0.00
CA ARG A 311 -17.84 -11.79 0.79
C ARG A 311 -18.09 -11.55 2.28
N GLU A 312 -18.57 -12.56 2.98
CA GLU A 312 -18.80 -12.55 4.43
C GLU A 312 -17.52 -12.44 5.28
N ASP A 313 -16.38 -12.86 4.72
CA ASP A 313 -15.09 -12.90 5.41
C ASP A 313 -14.23 -11.64 5.21
N ILE A 314 -14.73 -10.64 4.47
CA ILE A 314 -14.04 -9.39 4.15
C ILE A 314 -13.61 -8.64 5.42
N LYS A 315 -12.36 -8.17 5.47
CA LYS A 315 -11.90 -7.30 6.56
C LYS A 315 -12.24 -5.86 6.21
N ASN A 316 -13.08 -5.23 7.02
CA ASN A 316 -13.54 -3.87 6.75
C ASN A 316 -13.22 -2.91 7.90
N TYR A 317 -12.91 -1.67 7.52
CA TYR A 317 -12.50 -0.59 8.42
C TYR A 317 -13.26 0.68 8.05
N ASN A 318 -13.85 1.35 9.03
CA ASN A 318 -14.56 2.62 8.85
C ASN A 318 -13.86 3.71 9.67
N LEU A 319 -13.19 4.64 8.99
CA LEU A 319 -12.42 5.72 9.60
C LEU A 319 -13.26 7.00 9.66
N GLY A 320 -13.42 7.55 10.87
CA GLY A 320 -14.15 8.79 11.15
C GLY A 320 -13.28 9.85 11.84
N GLY A 321 -13.70 11.12 11.79
CA GLY A 321 -13.08 12.21 12.55
C GLY A 321 -11.66 12.63 12.15
N MET A 322 -11.14 12.16 11.01
CA MET A 322 -9.77 12.45 10.53
C MET A 322 -9.68 13.61 9.51
N GLY A 323 -10.81 14.03 8.95
CA GLY A 323 -10.90 15.20 8.07
C GLY A 323 -10.34 14.99 6.69
N CYS A 324 -9.93 16.10 6.06
CA CYS A 324 -9.36 16.09 4.72
C CYS A 324 -8.08 15.22 4.59
N SER A 325 -7.43 14.85 5.70
CA SER A 325 -6.28 13.93 5.69
C SER A 325 -6.65 12.44 5.58
N ALA A 326 -7.93 12.09 5.80
CA ALA A 326 -8.39 10.72 5.94
C ALA A 326 -8.13 9.85 4.71
N GLY A 327 -8.18 10.44 3.50
CA GLY A 327 -7.88 9.73 2.26
C GLY A 327 -6.46 9.16 2.26
N LEU A 328 -5.45 9.99 2.55
CA LEU A 328 -4.05 9.56 2.57
C LEU A 328 -3.72 8.68 3.79
N VAL A 329 -4.38 8.91 4.93
CA VAL A 329 -4.31 7.99 6.08
C VAL A 329 -4.86 6.61 5.73
N SER A 330 -5.91 6.54 4.89
CA SER A 330 -6.46 5.26 4.42
C SER A 330 -5.50 4.53 3.49
N ILE A 331 -4.75 5.25 2.65
CA ILE A 331 -3.70 4.65 1.80
C ILE A 331 -2.53 4.12 2.64
N ASP A 332 -2.10 4.87 3.66
CA ASP A 332 -1.09 4.41 4.62
C ASP A 332 -1.52 3.12 5.33
N LEU A 333 -2.78 3.08 5.81
CA LEU A 333 -3.37 1.87 6.40
C LEU A 333 -3.48 0.73 5.39
N ALA A 334 -3.90 1.00 4.15
CA ALA A 334 -3.97 -0.01 3.09
C ALA A 334 -2.61 -0.65 2.82
N ARG A 335 -1.54 0.14 2.80
CA ARG A 335 -0.17 -0.35 2.64
C ARG A 335 0.20 -1.31 3.77
N ASP A 336 -0.10 -0.95 5.02
CA ASP A 336 0.28 -1.77 6.17
C ASP A 336 -0.54 -3.07 6.23
N LEU A 337 -1.83 -3.01 5.87
CA LEU A 337 -2.68 -4.20 5.74
C LEU A 337 -2.23 -5.10 4.59
N LEU A 338 -1.92 -4.55 3.40
CA LEU A 338 -1.40 -5.34 2.28
C LEU A 338 -0.01 -5.94 2.58
N ASN A 339 0.77 -5.36 3.48
CA ASN A 339 1.99 -6.02 3.95
C ASN A 339 1.72 -7.19 4.90
N THR A 340 0.58 -7.17 5.58
CA THR A 340 0.14 -8.21 6.51
C THR A 340 -0.59 -9.36 5.80
N TYR A 341 -1.42 -9.03 4.80
CA TYR A 341 -2.24 -9.96 4.04
C TYR A 341 -1.66 -10.15 2.63
N PRO A 342 -0.90 -11.24 2.37
CA PRO A 342 -0.33 -11.50 1.06
C PRO A 342 -1.42 -11.78 0.01
N ASN A 343 -1.13 -11.51 -1.26
CA ASN A 343 -2.01 -11.78 -2.40
C ASN A 343 -3.45 -11.26 -2.21
N SER A 344 -3.59 -10.05 -1.71
CA SER A 344 -4.88 -9.44 -1.35
C SER A 344 -5.19 -8.19 -2.20
N ASN A 345 -6.48 -7.92 -2.38
CA ASN A 345 -7.02 -6.71 -2.97
C ASN A 345 -7.62 -5.83 -1.86
N CYS A 346 -7.23 -4.56 -1.83
CA CYS A 346 -7.71 -3.57 -0.88
C CYS A 346 -8.44 -2.44 -1.60
N LEU A 347 -9.73 -2.29 -1.33
CA LEU A 347 -10.53 -1.19 -1.82
C LEU A 347 -10.55 -0.07 -0.77
N VAL A 348 -10.04 1.11 -1.15
CA VAL A 348 -10.11 2.31 -0.34
C VAL A 348 -11.18 3.22 -0.91
N VAL A 349 -12.17 3.60 -0.10
CA VAL A 349 -13.26 4.50 -0.46
C VAL A 349 -13.21 5.73 0.44
N SER A 350 -13.11 6.91 -0.16
CA SER A 350 -13.10 8.19 0.54
C SER A 350 -14.29 9.00 0.07
N THR A 351 -15.08 9.52 1.01
CA THR A 351 -16.19 10.43 0.74
C THR A 351 -16.36 11.35 1.94
N GLU A 352 -16.95 12.52 1.74
CA GLU A 352 -17.37 13.38 2.84
C GLU A 352 -18.86 13.66 2.66
N ASN A 353 -19.66 13.17 3.60
CA ASN A 353 -21.10 13.37 3.61
C ASN A 353 -21.42 14.72 4.25
N ILE A 354 -22.03 15.61 3.48
CA ILE A 354 -22.29 16.98 3.92
C ILE A 354 -23.77 17.24 4.20
N THR A 355 -24.67 16.26 3.96
CA THR A 355 -26.11 16.41 4.16
C THR A 355 -26.50 16.86 5.57
N GLN A 356 -25.91 16.27 6.62
CA GLN A 356 -26.27 16.63 8.01
C GLN A 356 -25.45 17.79 8.58
N ASN A 357 -24.46 18.28 7.82
CA ASN A 357 -23.45 19.21 8.32
C ASN A 357 -23.65 20.64 7.79
N TRP A 358 -24.86 20.95 7.34
CA TRP A 358 -25.23 22.32 7.00
C TRP A 358 -25.34 23.17 8.26
N TYR A 359 -24.51 24.20 8.39
CA TYR A 359 -24.50 25.08 9.55
C TYR A 359 -25.62 26.13 9.45
N HIS A 360 -26.47 26.22 10.47
CA HIS A 360 -27.62 27.12 10.52
C HIS A 360 -27.39 28.40 11.36
N GLY A 361 -26.18 28.60 11.89
CA GLY A 361 -25.87 29.75 12.74
C GLY A 361 -25.22 30.90 11.97
N ASN A 362 -24.78 31.92 12.71
CA ASN A 362 -24.21 33.14 12.13
C ASN A 362 -22.73 33.36 12.50
N ASP A 363 -22.08 32.38 13.14
CA ASP A 363 -20.63 32.44 13.39
C ASP A 363 -19.85 32.34 12.06
N ARG A 364 -19.03 33.37 11.78
CA ARG A 364 -18.28 33.48 10.52
C ARG A 364 -17.33 32.30 10.30
N SER A 365 -16.69 31.82 11.37
CA SER A 365 -15.70 30.76 11.26
C SER A 365 -16.30 29.41 10.89
N SER A 366 -17.57 29.20 11.25
CA SER A 366 -18.37 28.02 10.91
C SER A 366 -19.11 28.17 9.58
N LEU A 367 -19.54 29.38 9.20
CA LEU A 367 -20.16 29.67 7.90
C LEU A 367 -19.25 29.35 6.69
N MET A 368 -17.93 29.36 6.89
CA MET A 368 -16.99 28.94 5.85
C MET A 368 -17.28 27.51 5.36
N SER A 369 -17.71 26.60 6.24
CA SER A 369 -18.00 25.21 5.89
C SER A 369 -19.10 25.10 4.83
N ASN A 370 -20.20 25.84 4.96
CA ASN A 370 -21.29 25.90 3.97
C ASN A 370 -20.80 26.34 2.58
N THR A 371 -19.82 27.25 2.53
CA THR A 371 -19.29 27.78 1.27
C THR A 371 -18.22 26.90 0.63
N LEU A 372 -17.46 26.13 1.43
CA LEU A 372 -16.29 25.38 0.97
C LEU A 372 -16.57 23.90 0.74
N PHE A 373 -17.36 23.26 1.59
CA PHE A 373 -17.61 21.82 1.48
C PHE A 373 -18.51 21.52 0.30
N ARG A 374 -18.18 20.48 -0.45
CA ARG A 374 -18.92 20.02 -1.62
C ARG A 374 -19.04 18.51 -1.56
N MET A 375 -20.09 17.98 -2.16
CA MET A 375 -20.21 16.55 -2.31
C MET A 375 -19.05 16.02 -3.16
N GLY A 376 -18.47 14.91 -2.72
CA GLY A 376 -17.43 14.23 -3.47
C GLY A 376 -17.17 12.81 -2.96
N GLY A 377 -16.55 12.02 -3.83
CA GLY A 377 -16.08 10.69 -3.47
C GLY A 377 -15.01 10.19 -4.42
N ALA A 378 -14.15 9.32 -3.93
CA ALA A 378 -13.14 8.61 -4.69
C ALA A 378 -12.99 7.18 -4.19
N ALA A 379 -12.78 6.23 -5.09
CA ALA A 379 -12.46 4.86 -4.78
C ALA A 379 -11.15 4.47 -5.47
N ILE A 380 -10.26 3.80 -4.76
CA ILE A 380 -8.94 3.38 -5.24
C ILE A 380 -8.80 1.89 -4.95
N LEU A 381 -8.47 1.10 -5.98
CA LEU A 381 -8.20 -0.33 -5.81
C LEU A 381 -6.69 -0.58 -5.74
N LEU A 382 -6.22 -1.07 -4.59
CA LEU A 382 -4.84 -1.44 -4.35
C LEU A 382 -4.67 -2.96 -4.29
N THR A 383 -3.48 -3.46 -4.62
CA THR A 383 -3.14 -4.88 -4.55
C THR A 383 -1.66 -5.09 -4.28
N ASN A 384 -1.30 -6.22 -3.70
CA ASN A 384 0.08 -6.70 -3.59
C ASN A 384 0.32 -7.97 -4.44
N LYS A 385 -0.62 -8.32 -5.32
CA LYS A 385 -0.54 -9.52 -6.17
C LYS A 385 0.52 -9.32 -7.26
N PRO A 386 1.56 -10.19 -7.37
CA PRO A 386 2.65 -10.01 -8.32
C PRO A 386 2.22 -9.94 -9.80
N LYS A 387 1.08 -10.53 -10.15
CA LYS A 387 0.57 -10.51 -11.54
C LYS A 387 0.28 -9.11 -12.09
N TYR A 388 0.13 -8.11 -11.23
CA TYR A 388 -0.20 -6.74 -11.66
C TYR A 388 1.02 -5.81 -11.77
N VAL A 389 2.24 -6.31 -11.59
CA VAL A 389 3.48 -5.50 -11.70
C VAL A 389 3.56 -4.74 -13.02
N SER A 390 3.15 -5.35 -14.13
CA SER A 390 3.24 -4.78 -15.49
C SER A 390 1.99 -4.02 -15.95
N THR A 391 0.88 -4.10 -15.21
CA THR A 391 -0.42 -3.58 -15.63
C THR A 391 -1.01 -2.57 -14.67
N ALA A 392 -0.54 -2.52 -13.42
CA ALA A 392 -0.96 -1.53 -12.45
C ALA A 392 -0.66 -0.11 -12.94
N LYS A 393 -1.53 0.84 -12.61
CA LYS A 393 -1.36 2.25 -13.00
C LYS A 393 -0.21 2.93 -12.24
N TYR A 394 -0.08 2.60 -10.95
CA TYR A 394 0.99 3.13 -10.11
C TYR A 394 1.54 2.08 -9.13
N GLU A 395 2.80 2.24 -8.75
CA GLU A 395 3.42 1.60 -7.59
C GLU A 395 3.47 2.62 -6.43
N LEU A 396 3.03 2.20 -5.24
CA LEU A 396 3.12 2.96 -4.00
C LEU A 396 4.53 2.82 -3.42
N VAL A 397 5.34 3.87 -3.56
CA VAL A 397 6.76 3.85 -3.14
C VAL A 397 6.89 4.02 -1.63
N THR A 398 6.28 5.09 -1.10
CA THR A 398 6.34 5.40 0.32
C THR A 398 5.16 6.24 0.76
N THR A 399 4.86 6.17 2.05
CA THR A 399 3.92 7.07 2.72
C THR A 399 4.58 7.59 3.98
N THR A 400 4.41 8.88 4.24
CA THR A 400 4.89 9.53 5.47
C THR A 400 3.74 10.25 6.14
N ARG A 401 3.62 10.08 7.46
CA ARG A 401 2.58 10.73 8.27
C ARG A 401 3.19 11.57 9.38
N VAL A 402 2.63 12.76 9.59
CA VAL A 402 2.94 13.65 10.70
C VAL A 402 1.64 14.07 11.40
N MET A 403 1.62 13.85 12.72
CA MET A 403 0.56 14.29 13.63
C MET A 403 1.06 15.50 14.42
N ARG A 404 0.27 16.58 14.45
CA ARG A 404 0.50 17.74 15.32
C ARG A 404 -0.59 17.95 16.36
N ALA A 405 -1.43 16.96 16.64
CA ALA A 405 -2.48 17.07 17.65
C ALA A 405 -2.00 17.41 19.07
N SER A 406 -0.73 17.18 19.41
CA SER A 406 -0.15 17.58 20.70
C SER A 406 0.18 19.08 20.80
N ASP A 407 0.08 19.83 19.70
CA ASP A 407 0.27 21.27 19.63
C ASP A 407 -1.12 21.92 19.65
N GLN A 408 -1.40 22.73 20.67
CA GLN A 408 -2.76 23.26 20.91
C GLN A 408 -3.30 24.07 19.71
N GLU A 409 -2.46 24.93 19.10
CA GLU A 409 -2.82 25.71 17.91
C GLU A 409 -3.21 24.79 16.73
N SER A 410 -2.52 23.65 16.58
CA SER A 410 -2.80 22.63 15.58
C SER A 410 -4.00 21.75 15.93
N TYR A 411 -4.27 21.52 17.23
CA TYR A 411 -5.42 20.76 17.72
C TYR A 411 -6.73 21.51 17.46
N ASP A 412 -6.74 22.82 17.75
CA ASP A 412 -7.90 23.70 17.62
C ASP A 412 -8.10 24.28 16.20
N ALA A 413 -7.27 23.85 15.24
CA ALA A 413 -7.25 24.40 13.89
C ALA A 413 -8.55 24.14 13.11
N VAL A 414 -9.11 22.93 13.24
CA VAL A 414 -10.41 22.53 12.67
C VAL A 414 -11.16 21.74 13.71
N TYR A 415 -12.31 22.23 14.14
CA TYR A 415 -13.07 21.61 15.23
C TYR A 415 -14.57 21.63 14.93
N GLN A 416 -15.26 20.53 15.24
CA GLN A 416 -16.72 20.48 15.19
C GLN A 416 -17.24 20.80 16.60
N LEU A 417 -18.06 21.84 16.70
CA LEU A 417 -18.63 22.28 17.97
C LEU A 417 -20.02 22.87 17.76
N GLN A 418 -20.72 23.09 18.86
CA GLN A 418 -21.92 23.90 18.90
C GLN A 418 -21.56 25.35 19.20
N ASP A 419 -22.23 26.27 18.51
CA ASP A 419 -22.17 27.69 18.86
C ASP A 419 -23.02 27.99 20.11
N GLU A 420 -23.07 29.27 20.50
CA GLU A 420 -23.83 29.74 21.67
C GLU A 420 -25.35 29.47 21.55
N GLU A 421 -25.85 29.30 20.33
CA GLU A 421 -27.26 28.97 20.03
C GLU A 421 -27.47 27.45 19.86
N MET A 422 -26.50 26.63 20.27
CA MET A 422 -26.51 25.16 20.17
C MET A 422 -26.54 24.62 18.73
N LYS A 423 -26.17 25.44 17.74
CA LYS A 423 -26.12 25.03 16.33
C LYS A 423 -24.76 24.41 16.05
N THR A 424 -24.77 23.18 15.57
CA THR A 424 -23.54 22.42 15.30
C THR A 424 -22.91 22.88 13.99
N GLY A 425 -21.62 23.21 14.00
CA GLY A 425 -20.86 23.62 12.83
C GLY A 425 -19.39 23.19 12.90
N VAL A 426 -18.69 23.27 11.77
CA VAL A 426 -17.24 23.03 11.69
C VAL A 426 -16.53 24.38 11.66
N ARG A 427 -15.89 24.73 12.77
CA ARG A 427 -15.09 25.94 12.91
C ARG A 427 -13.73 25.77 12.28
N LEU A 428 -13.35 26.73 11.44
CA LEU A 428 -12.01 26.88 10.89
C LEU A 428 -11.26 28.01 11.60
N SER A 429 -10.11 27.70 12.20
CA SER A 429 -9.25 28.69 12.84
C SER A 429 -8.62 29.64 11.80
N VAL A 430 -8.48 30.91 12.16
CA VAL A 430 -7.71 31.89 11.36
C VAL A 430 -6.24 31.47 11.18
N ASN A 431 -5.71 30.65 12.09
CA ASN A 431 -4.33 30.13 12.04
C ASN A 431 -4.22 28.82 11.24
N LEU A 432 -5.30 28.35 10.61
CA LEU A 432 -5.33 27.06 9.89
C LEU A 432 -4.20 26.94 8.86
N ILE A 433 -3.99 27.96 8.03
CA ILE A 433 -2.96 27.96 6.99
C ILE A 433 -1.56 27.84 7.61
N LYS A 434 -1.30 28.61 8.69
CA LYS A 434 -0.02 28.58 9.40
C LYS A 434 0.26 27.18 9.98
N CYS A 435 -0.73 26.55 10.61
CA CYS A 435 -0.59 25.19 11.10
C CYS A 435 -0.39 24.20 9.95
N ALA A 436 -1.05 24.39 8.79
CA ALA A 436 -0.93 23.53 7.61
C ALA A 436 0.49 23.54 7.09
N THR A 437 1.03 24.74 6.88
CA THR A 437 2.41 24.92 6.42
C THR A 437 3.39 24.25 7.37
N LYS A 438 3.24 24.43 8.69
CA LYS A 438 4.09 23.75 9.69
C LYS A 438 4.01 22.22 9.58
N ALA A 439 2.82 21.67 9.31
CA ALA A 439 2.62 20.22 9.18
C ALA A 439 3.25 19.67 7.88
N VAL A 440 3.00 20.32 6.75
CA VAL A 440 3.57 19.94 5.43
C VAL A 440 5.09 20.05 5.45
N THR A 441 5.66 21.15 5.92
CA THR A 441 7.13 21.29 6.02
C THR A 441 7.75 20.18 6.87
N LYS A 442 7.14 19.85 8.01
CA LYS A 442 7.62 18.77 8.88
C LYS A 442 7.51 17.40 8.21
N ASN A 443 6.44 17.16 7.46
CA ASN A 443 6.26 15.89 6.78
C ASN A 443 7.20 15.73 5.59
N LEU A 444 7.32 16.71 4.70
CA LEU A 444 8.31 16.70 3.62
C LEU A 444 9.73 16.46 4.16
N THR A 445 10.12 17.17 5.22
CA THR A 445 11.42 16.97 5.88
C THR A 445 11.59 15.51 6.33
N ARG A 446 10.58 14.93 7.00
CA ARG A 446 10.61 13.55 7.49
C ARG A 446 10.64 12.52 6.35
N MET A 447 9.88 12.76 5.29
CA MET A 447 9.82 11.89 4.12
C MET A 447 11.19 11.77 3.46
N LEU A 448 11.86 12.91 3.26
CA LEU A 448 13.19 12.97 2.66
C LEU A 448 14.26 12.35 3.57
N MET A 449 14.20 12.59 4.88
CA MET A 449 15.12 11.98 5.84
C MET A 449 15.01 10.45 5.91
N ASN A 450 13.79 9.92 5.85
CA ASN A 450 13.53 8.48 5.96
C ASN A 450 13.69 7.73 4.64
N ASN A 451 13.62 8.44 3.50
CA ASN A 451 13.75 7.86 2.16
C ASN A 451 14.74 8.69 1.32
N PRO A 452 16.04 8.69 1.66
CA PRO A 452 17.03 9.50 0.96
C PRO A 452 17.18 9.13 -0.52
N THR A 453 16.74 7.92 -0.91
CA THR A 453 16.68 7.47 -2.31
C THR A 453 15.75 8.30 -3.20
N LEU A 454 14.85 9.10 -2.62
CA LEU A 454 14.00 10.02 -3.38
C LEU A 454 14.78 11.23 -3.91
N LEU A 455 15.92 11.59 -3.29
CA LEU A 455 16.67 12.78 -3.63
C LEU A 455 17.84 12.47 -4.59
N PRO A 456 18.11 13.34 -5.57
CA PRO A 456 19.40 13.35 -6.25
C PRO A 456 20.53 13.57 -5.24
N PHE A 457 21.66 12.88 -5.39
CA PHE A 457 22.77 12.92 -4.43
C PHE A 457 23.23 14.34 -4.06
N GLY A 458 23.26 15.26 -5.04
CA GLY A 458 23.63 16.66 -4.81
C GLY A 458 22.67 17.44 -3.91
N GLU A 459 21.38 17.11 -3.90
CA GLU A 459 20.38 17.73 -3.00
C GLU A 459 20.47 17.16 -1.58
N ILE A 460 20.81 15.86 -1.45
CA ILE A 460 21.06 15.23 -0.14
C ILE A 460 22.21 15.95 0.58
N VAL A 461 23.33 16.18 -0.11
CA VAL A 461 24.52 16.81 0.49
C VAL A 461 24.20 18.21 0.99
N LYS A 462 23.49 19.03 0.19
CA LYS A 462 23.06 20.39 0.61
C LYS A 462 22.13 20.35 1.81
N PHE A 463 21.16 19.44 1.81
CA PHE A 463 20.19 19.30 2.88
C PHE A 463 20.83 18.84 4.19
N VAL A 464 21.75 17.88 4.13
CA VAL A 464 22.52 17.41 5.31
C VAL A 464 23.43 18.52 5.82
N PHE A 465 24.14 19.22 4.93
CA PHE A 465 25.00 20.34 5.31
C PHE A 465 24.20 21.47 6.00
N ASP A 466 23.01 21.77 5.51
CA ASP A 466 22.10 22.72 6.15
C ASP A 466 21.61 22.24 7.52
N ALA A 467 21.25 20.95 7.66
CA ALA A 467 20.86 20.40 8.95
C ALA A 467 21.98 20.49 9.99
N VAL A 468 23.23 20.23 9.58
CA VAL A 468 24.43 20.40 10.42
C VAL A 468 24.66 21.88 10.74
N LYS A 469 24.55 22.76 9.76
CA LYS A 469 24.68 24.22 9.93
C LYS A 469 23.64 24.76 10.92
N ARG A 470 22.38 24.30 10.86
CA ARG A 470 21.33 24.69 11.82
C ARG A 470 21.58 24.19 13.23
N LYS A 471 22.27 23.05 13.39
CA LYS A 471 22.68 22.55 14.70
C LYS A 471 23.81 23.40 15.31
N MET A 472 24.67 23.98 14.47
CA MET A 472 25.78 24.86 14.89
C MET A 472 25.40 26.34 15.02
N TYR A 473 24.47 26.83 14.20
CA TYR A 473 24.07 28.25 14.14
C TYR A 473 22.57 28.40 14.39
N LYS A 474 22.19 29.03 15.50
CA LYS A 474 20.79 29.17 15.95
C LYS A 474 19.87 29.98 15.01
N ASN A 475 20.42 30.75 14.07
CA ASN A 475 19.67 31.65 13.18
C ASN A 475 19.78 31.30 11.68
N ALA A 476 20.16 30.07 11.32
CA ALA A 476 20.24 29.67 9.91
C ALA A 476 18.85 29.39 9.31
N THR A 477 18.54 30.02 8.17
CA THR A 477 17.33 29.74 7.40
C THR A 477 17.37 28.30 6.87
N PRO A 478 16.29 27.51 7.01
CA PRO A 478 16.27 26.12 6.57
C PRO A 478 16.38 26.04 5.05
N TYR A 479 17.28 25.18 4.56
CA TYR A 479 17.34 24.83 3.15
C TYR A 479 16.08 24.08 2.74
N ILE A 480 15.39 24.59 1.72
CA ILE A 480 14.23 23.96 1.11
C ILE A 480 14.72 23.28 -0.17
N PRO A 481 14.71 21.94 -0.26
CA PRO A 481 15.08 21.23 -1.47
C PRO A 481 14.22 21.65 -2.65
N ASP A 482 14.82 21.64 -3.84
CA ASP A 482 14.10 21.90 -5.08
C ASP A 482 13.22 20.69 -5.44
N PHE A 483 11.94 20.76 -5.02
CA PHE A 483 10.97 19.68 -5.22
C PHE A 483 10.62 19.43 -6.69
N GLY A 484 10.82 20.40 -7.58
CA GLY A 484 10.56 20.25 -9.01
C GLY A 484 11.52 19.29 -9.70
N LYS A 485 12.69 19.02 -9.11
CA LYS A 485 13.65 18.01 -9.57
C LYS A 485 13.39 16.61 -9.04
N ILE A 486 12.48 16.49 -8.07
CA ILE A 486 12.21 15.27 -7.31
C ILE A 486 10.89 14.65 -7.74
N PHE A 487 9.88 15.48 -7.99
CA PHE A 487 8.52 15.04 -8.29
C PHE A 487 8.04 15.61 -9.62
N ASP A 488 7.58 14.74 -10.52
CA ASP A 488 6.92 15.16 -11.77
C ASP A 488 5.59 15.89 -11.49
N HIS A 489 4.91 15.48 -10.42
CA HIS A 489 3.64 16.05 -10.00
C HIS A 489 3.59 16.19 -8.48
N LEU A 490 3.25 17.39 -8.01
CA LEU A 490 3.08 17.69 -6.59
C LEU A 490 1.66 18.24 -6.38
N CYS A 491 0.86 17.54 -5.58
CA CYS A 491 -0.47 17.99 -5.19
C CYS A 491 -0.47 18.37 -3.71
N ILE A 492 -0.52 19.66 -3.41
CA ILE A 492 -0.61 20.17 -2.03
C ILE A 492 -2.03 20.65 -1.79
N HIS A 493 -2.75 19.99 -0.88
CA HIS A 493 -4.09 20.42 -0.44
C HIS A 493 -4.01 21.35 0.77
N ALA A 494 -3.31 22.49 0.64
CA ALA A 494 -3.33 23.55 1.63
C ALA A 494 -4.02 24.78 1.02
N GLY A 495 -5.31 24.97 1.35
CA GLY A 495 -6.08 26.13 0.93
C GLY A 495 -5.42 27.42 1.43
N GLY A 496 -4.68 28.10 0.55
CA GLY A 496 -4.00 29.34 0.84
C GLY A 496 -3.67 30.10 -0.44
N LYS A 497 -3.78 31.43 -0.38
CA LYS A 497 -3.67 32.40 -1.49
C LYS A 497 -2.34 32.40 -2.28
N LYS A 498 -1.42 31.49 -1.96
CA LYS A 498 -0.10 31.33 -2.58
C LYS A 498 0.25 29.84 -2.66
N GLY A 499 -0.53 29.09 -3.44
CA GLY A 499 -0.11 27.80 -3.95
C GLY A 499 0.62 28.03 -5.26
N VAL A 500 1.96 27.97 -5.18
CA VAL A 500 2.98 27.78 -6.22
C VAL A 500 2.42 27.47 -7.62
N GLY A 501 2.76 28.35 -8.57
CA GLY A 501 2.56 28.13 -10.01
C GLY A 501 3.61 27.20 -10.62
#